data_AF-A0A0G1FLH0-F1
#
_entry.id   AF-A0A0G1FLH0-F1
#
_cell.length_a   1.000
_cell.length_b   1.000
_cell.length_c   1.000
_cell.angle_alpha   90.00
_cell.angle_beta   90.00
_cell.angle_gamma   90.00
#
_symmetry.space_group_name_H-M   'P 1'
#
loop_
_entity.id
_entity.type
_entity.pdbx_description
1 polymer ?
#
loop_
_entity_poly.entity_id
_entity_poly.type
_entity_poly.pdbx_seq_one_letter_code
_entity_poly.pdbx_strand_id
1 'polypeptide(L)'
;MEGKLGKPILDAFKKARAELNIFELPKGLSAGAGRKEKFDNFLIASAFANKDKLDTWIYFRQAVDFGASLEEISGILFWKIKDLLLKKNFSKFSEKQLKNFVSRLSYLLPEARKKGLDAESAFEQFLLEAF
;
A
#
# COMPACT_ATOMS: atom_id res chain seq x y z
N MET A 1 4.28 7.63 20.19
CA MET A 1 3.97 9.05 20.48
C MET A 1 4.50 9.87 19.33
N GLU A 2 3.85 9.86 18.17
CA GLU A 2 4.29 10.66 17.03
C GLU A 2 3.06 11.38 16.48
N GLY A 3 3.15 12.70 16.31
CA GLY A 3 2.12 13.47 15.62
C GLY A 3 1.79 14.86 16.19
N LYS A 4 2.31 15.26 17.36
CA LYS A 4 2.12 16.64 17.86
C LYS A 4 3.43 17.22 18.37
N LEU A 5 3.84 18.34 17.80
CA LEU A 5 4.93 19.16 18.31
C LEU A 5 4.62 19.53 19.77
N GLY A 6 5.57 19.26 20.67
CA GLY A 6 5.42 19.59 22.08
C GLY A 6 5.28 21.10 22.28
N LYS A 7 4.50 21.50 23.28
CA LYS A 7 4.29 22.90 23.67
C LYS A 7 5.59 23.75 23.77
N PRO A 8 6.71 23.23 24.31
CA PRO A 8 7.97 23.99 24.37
C PRO A 8 8.52 24.37 22.98
N ILE A 9 8.32 23.52 21.98
CA ILE A 9 8.81 23.73 20.62
C ILE A 9 7.97 24.82 19.95
N LEU A 10 6.65 24.75 20.08
CA LEU A 10 5.72 25.76 19.56
C LEU A 10 6.00 27.16 20.15
N ASP A 11 6.31 27.23 21.45
CA ASP A 11 6.61 28.50 22.10
C ASP A 11 7.95 29.09 21.64
N ALA A 12 8.95 28.26 21.30
CA ALA A 12 10.20 28.73 20.70
C ALA A 12 9.99 29.36 19.32
N PHE A 13 9.17 28.74 18.46
CA PHE A 13 8.83 29.29 17.14
C PHE A 13 8.03 30.60 17.25
N LYS A 14 7.07 30.67 18.19
CA LYS A 14 6.33 31.91 18.47
C LYS A 14 7.26 33.04 18.94
N LYS A 15 8.22 32.72 19.81
CA LYS A 15 9.20 33.70 20.32
C LYS A 15 10.09 34.25 19.20
N ALA A 16 10.40 33.45 18.19
CA ALA A 16 11.14 33.86 17.01
C ALA A 16 10.31 34.65 15.98
N ARG A 17 9.01 34.91 16.24
CA ARG A 17 8.06 35.50 15.30
C ARG A 17 7.99 34.78 13.95
N ALA A 18 8.27 33.47 13.94
CA ALA A 18 8.15 32.66 12.74
C ALA A 18 6.68 32.52 12.34
N GLU A 19 6.41 32.61 11.04
CA GLU A 19 5.09 32.32 10.49
C GLU A 19 4.84 30.82 10.58
N LEU A 20 3.84 30.43 11.37
CA LEU A 20 3.50 29.03 11.62
C LEU A 20 2.24 28.65 10.86
N ASN A 21 2.40 27.89 9.77
CA ASN A 21 1.29 27.28 9.05
C ASN A 21 1.03 25.88 9.62
N ILE A 22 -0.02 25.75 10.44
CA ILE A 22 -0.44 24.47 11.02
C ILE A 22 -1.48 23.86 10.09
N PHE A 23 -1.09 22.80 9.38
CA PHE A 23 -2.01 22.00 8.57
C PHE A 23 -2.51 20.82 9.41
N GLU A 24 -3.68 20.99 10.03
CA GLU A 24 -4.36 19.87 10.66
C GLU A 24 -5.04 19.01 9.60
N LEU A 25 -4.83 17.69 9.63
CA LEU A 25 -5.68 16.79 8.84
C LEU A 25 -7.14 17.00 9.27
N PRO A 26 -8.07 17.21 8.33
CA PRO A 26 -9.49 17.31 8.67
C PRO A 26 -9.92 16.06 9.44
N LYS A 27 -10.57 16.24 10.59
CA LYS A 27 -11.10 15.13 11.39
C LYS A 27 -12.10 14.34 10.54
N GLY A 28 -11.72 13.12 10.16
CA GLY A 28 -12.43 12.27 9.20
C GLY A 28 -11.52 11.71 8.09
N LEU A 29 -10.39 12.37 7.82
CA LEU A 29 -9.35 11.92 6.88
C LEU A 29 -8.12 11.32 7.60
N SER A 30 -8.01 11.50 8.92
CA SER A 30 -6.97 10.86 9.72
C SER A 30 -7.35 9.40 9.98
N ALA A 31 -6.45 8.47 9.64
CA ALA A 31 -6.52 7.06 9.99
C ALA A 31 -6.72 6.88 11.51
N GLY A 32 -7.99 6.82 11.96
CA GLY A 32 -8.33 6.70 13.38
C GLY A 32 -9.56 7.49 13.85
N ALA A 33 -10.04 8.49 13.12
CA ALA A 33 -11.18 9.31 13.53
C ALA A 33 -12.50 8.84 12.89
N GLY A 34 -13.14 7.82 13.49
CA GLY A 34 -14.61 7.80 13.59
C GLY A 34 -15.44 7.56 12.33
N ARG A 35 -14.94 6.83 11.33
CA ARG A 35 -15.65 5.88 10.43
C ARG A 35 -14.58 5.36 9.49
N LYS A 36 -14.05 4.16 9.75
CA LYS A 36 -13.13 3.50 8.82
C LYS A 36 -13.96 3.03 7.63
N GLU A 37 -14.18 3.88 6.63
CA GLU A 37 -14.46 3.36 5.30
C GLU A 37 -13.30 2.42 4.96
N LYS A 38 -13.58 1.13 4.87
CA LYS A 38 -12.58 0.15 4.47
C LYS A 38 -12.28 0.42 3.00
N PHE A 39 -11.02 0.60 2.67
CA PHE A 39 -10.61 0.65 1.27
C PHE A 39 -10.98 -0.67 0.58
N ASP A 40 -11.51 -0.58 -0.63
CA ASP A 40 -11.80 -1.77 -1.42
C ASP A 40 -10.51 -2.34 -2.04
N ASN A 41 -9.90 -3.28 -1.34
CA ASN A 41 -8.67 -3.94 -1.78
C ASN A 41 -8.84 -4.71 -3.12
N PHE A 42 -10.06 -4.99 -3.58
CA PHE A 42 -10.29 -5.59 -4.91
C PHE A 42 -9.93 -4.65 -6.06
N LEU A 43 -9.89 -3.33 -5.81
CA LEU A 43 -9.43 -2.35 -6.80
C LEU A 43 -7.97 -2.61 -7.21
N ILE A 44 -7.11 -2.94 -6.25
CA ILE A 44 -5.69 -3.28 -6.50
C ILE A 44 -5.59 -4.49 -7.44
N ALA A 45 -6.33 -5.56 -7.13
CA ALA A 45 -6.33 -6.78 -7.94
C ALA A 45 -6.88 -6.53 -9.36
N SER A 46 -7.92 -5.69 -9.48
CA SER A 46 -8.54 -5.39 -10.76
C SER A 46 -7.61 -4.56 -11.65
N ALA A 47 -7.00 -3.51 -11.09
CA ALA A 47 -5.98 -2.71 -11.78
C ALA A 47 -4.77 -3.56 -12.19
N PHE A 48 -4.27 -4.41 -11.29
CA PHE A 48 -3.16 -5.31 -11.56
C PHE A 48 -3.47 -6.22 -12.75
N ALA A 49 -4.63 -6.88 -12.74
CA ALA A 49 -5.02 -7.79 -13.81
C ALA A 49 -5.19 -7.12 -15.17
N ASN A 50 -5.56 -5.83 -15.18
CA ASN A 50 -5.67 -5.02 -16.39
C ASN A 50 -4.31 -4.52 -16.92
N LYS A 51 -3.22 -4.80 -16.20
CA LYS A 51 -1.89 -4.26 -16.44
C LYS A 51 -1.85 -2.72 -16.34
N ASP A 52 -2.68 -2.17 -15.45
CA ASP A 52 -2.67 -0.74 -15.13
C ASP A 52 -1.69 -0.46 -13.98
N LYS A 53 -0.46 -0.07 -14.34
CA LYS A 53 0.63 0.14 -13.38
C LYS A 53 0.32 1.27 -12.41
N LEU A 54 -0.21 2.39 -12.93
CA LEU A 54 -0.44 3.60 -12.14
C LEU A 54 -1.53 3.37 -11.11
N ASP A 55 -2.68 2.85 -11.55
CA ASP A 55 -3.81 2.58 -10.67
C ASP A 55 -3.47 1.49 -9.64
N THR A 56 -2.73 0.45 -10.04
CA THR A 56 -2.29 -0.59 -9.09
C THR A 56 -1.48 0.02 -7.95
N TRP A 57 -0.55 0.93 -8.26
CA TRP A 57 0.28 1.60 -7.28
C TRP A 57 -0.51 2.59 -6.41
N ILE A 58 -1.39 3.39 -7.02
CA ILE A 58 -2.25 4.35 -6.29
C ILE A 58 -3.16 3.60 -5.30
N TYR A 59 -3.86 2.55 -5.75
CA TYR A 59 -4.76 1.78 -4.90
C TYR A 59 -4.00 1.03 -3.79
N PHE A 60 -2.79 0.54 -4.08
CA PHE A 60 -1.93 -0.02 -3.04
C PHE A 60 -1.60 1.01 -1.96
N ARG A 61 -1.15 2.21 -2.36
CA ARG A 61 -0.79 3.25 -1.40
C ARG A 61 -1.99 3.70 -0.56
N GLN A 62 -3.13 3.87 -1.20
CA GLN A 62 -4.39 4.18 -0.52
C GLN A 62 -4.76 3.08 0.48
N ALA A 63 -4.74 1.80 0.09
CA ALA A 63 -5.06 0.69 0.99
C ALA A 63 -4.19 0.70 2.26
N VAL A 64 -2.88 0.92 2.10
CA VAL A 64 -1.95 1.06 3.23
C VAL A 64 -2.30 2.26 4.11
N ASP A 65 -2.58 3.42 3.52
CA ASP A 65 -2.98 4.64 4.26
C ASP A 65 -4.31 4.47 5.01
N PHE A 66 -5.24 3.67 4.47
CA PHE A 66 -6.48 3.29 5.15
C PHE A 66 -6.30 2.16 6.19
N GLY A 67 -5.08 1.64 6.33
CA GLY A 67 -4.69 0.67 7.35
C GLY A 67 -5.00 -0.78 6.99
N ALA A 68 -5.12 -1.12 5.70
CA ALA A 68 -5.14 -2.51 5.25
C ALA A 68 -3.80 -3.19 5.57
N SER A 69 -3.84 -4.44 6.03
CA SER A 69 -2.61 -5.18 6.25
C SER A 69 -1.99 -5.64 4.93
N LEU A 70 -0.67 -5.73 4.87
CA LEU A 70 0.03 -6.27 3.71
C LEU A 70 -0.35 -7.74 3.45
N GLU A 71 -0.69 -8.50 4.49
CA GLU A 71 -1.26 -9.85 4.36
C GLU A 71 -2.59 -9.86 3.60
N GLU A 72 -3.47 -8.90 3.87
CA GLU A 72 -4.76 -8.80 3.17
C GLU A 72 -4.55 -8.47 1.69
N ILE A 73 -3.71 -7.46 1.40
CA ILE A 73 -3.38 -7.06 0.02
C ILE A 73 -2.69 -8.21 -0.73
N SER A 74 -1.71 -8.87 -0.11
CA SER A 74 -1.03 -10.03 -0.72
C SER A 74 -1.99 -11.20 -0.98
N GLY A 75 -2.92 -11.48 -0.06
CA GLY A 75 -3.95 -12.50 -0.24
C GLY A 75 -4.84 -12.23 -1.45
N ILE A 76 -5.32 -10.98 -1.60
CA ILE A 76 -6.19 -10.59 -2.71
C ILE A 76 -5.45 -10.64 -4.05
N LEU A 77 -4.22 -10.13 -4.12
CA LEU A 77 -3.38 -10.24 -5.32
C LEU A 77 -3.07 -11.69 -5.67
N PHE A 78 -2.71 -12.51 -4.69
CA PHE A 78 -2.44 -13.93 -4.89
C PHE A 78 -3.65 -14.66 -5.46
N TRP A 79 -4.83 -14.42 -4.89
CA TRP A 79 -6.08 -14.97 -5.41
C TRP A 79 -6.35 -14.52 -6.84
N LYS A 80 -6.18 -13.24 -7.15
CA LYS A 80 -6.41 -12.72 -8.50
C LYS A 80 -5.45 -13.31 -9.54
N ILE A 81 -4.16 -13.44 -9.20
CA ILE A 81 -3.17 -14.05 -10.11
C ILE A 81 -3.53 -15.53 -10.34
N LYS A 82 -3.96 -16.25 -9.31
CA LYS A 82 -4.46 -17.63 -9.45
C LYS A 82 -5.74 -17.70 -10.31
N ASP A 83 -6.67 -16.75 -10.15
CA ASP A 83 -7.87 -16.67 -10.98
C ASP A 83 -7.51 -16.50 -12.47
N LEU A 84 -6.56 -15.63 -12.80
CA LEU A 84 -6.04 -15.47 -14.16
C LEU A 84 -5.44 -16.77 -14.72
N LEU A 85 -4.65 -17.49 -13.90
CA LEU A 85 -4.06 -18.78 -14.27
C LEU A 85 -5.14 -19.85 -14.53
N LEU A 86 -6.11 -19.99 -13.61
CA LEU A 86 -7.17 -20.99 -13.72
C LEU A 86 -8.09 -20.75 -14.93
N LYS A 87 -8.42 -19.48 -15.19
CA LYS A 87 -9.21 -19.07 -16.36
C LYS A 87 -8.41 -19.05 -17.66
N LYS A 88 -7.09 -19.32 -17.61
CA LYS A 88 -6.16 -19.20 -18.74
C LYS A 88 -6.22 -17.82 -19.42
N ASN A 89 -6.46 -16.77 -18.65
CA ASN A 89 -6.52 -15.40 -19.16
C ASN A 89 -5.11 -14.82 -19.22
N PHE A 90 -4.48 -14.94 -20.39
CA PHE A 90 -3.11 -14.48 -20.65
C PHE A 90 -3.03 -13.28 -21.58
N SER A 91 -4.13 -12.53 -21.72
CA SER A 91 -4.21 -11.36 -22.59
C SER A 91 -3.26 -10.23 -22.17
N LYS A 92 -2.99 -10.10 -20.87
CA LYS A 92 -2.16 -9.05 -20.28
C LYS A 92 -0.81 -9.54 -19.77
N PHE A 93 -0.77 -10.76 -19.24
CA PHE A 93 0.44 -11.39 -18.70
C PHE A 93 0.57 -12.80 -19.24
N SER A 94 1.80 -13.22 -19.53
CA SER A 94 2.08 -14.62 -19.87
C SER A 94 1.88 -15.54 -18.67
N GLU A 95 1.60 -16.82 -18.93
CA GLU A 95 1.51 -17.85 -17.88
C GLU A 95 2.79 -17.92 -17.03
N LYS A 96 3.97 -17.77 -17.67
CA LYS A 96 5.28 -17.75 -16.99
C LYS A 96 5.39 -16.59 -16.01
N GLN A 97 4.96 -15.38 -16.41
CA GLN A 97 4.95 -14.21 -15.53
C GLN A 97 4.02 -14.44 -14.35
N LEU A 98 2.79 -14.88 -14.59
CA LEU A 98 1.82 -15.13 -13.51
C LEU A 98 2.33 -16.18 -12.51
N LYS A 99 2.90 -17.31 -12.99
CA LYS A 99 3.54 -18.31 -12.12
C LYS A 99 4.69 -17.74 -11.29
N ASN A 100 5.51 -16.88 -11.90
CA ASN A 100 6.58 -16.20 -11.18
C ASN A 100 6.04 -15.26 -10.10
N PHE A 101 5.00 -14.48 -10.40
CA PHE A 101 4.38 -13.56 -9.46
C PHE A 101 3.77 -14.28 -8.25
N VAL A 102 3.02 -15.38 -8.47
CA VAL A 102 2.49 -16.21 -7.36
C VAL A 102 3.59 -16.68 -6.43
N SER A 103 4.71 -17.17 -6.99
CA SER A 103 5.85 -17.63 -6.21
C SER A 103 6.47 -16.50 -5.39
N ARG A 104 6.84 -15.39 -6.05
CA ARG A 104 7.44 -14.22 -5.38
C ARG A 104 6.54 -13.65 -4.29
N LEU A 105 5.24 -13.48 -4.57
CA LEU A 105 4.28 -12.92 -3.64
C LEU A 105 4.12 -13.77 -2.36
N SER A 106 4.22 -15.10 -2.48
CA SER A 106 4.12 -16.03 -1.34
C SER A 106 5.26 -15.86 -0.33
N TYR A 107 6.45 -15.47 -0.82
CA TYR A 107 7.65 -15.31 0.01
C TYR A 107 7.98 -13.84 0.31
N LEU A 108 7.29 -12.89 -0.31
CA LEU A 108 7.59 -11.46 -0.24
C LEU A 108 7.69 -10.94 1.21
N LEU A 109 6.61 -11.08 1.98
CA LEU A 109 6.57 -10.58 3.36
C LEU A 109 7.47 -11.39 4.31
N PRO A 110 7.48 -12.74 4.28
CA PRO A 110 8.42 -13.52 5.07
C PRO A 110 9.89 -13.17 4.79
N GLU A 111 10.27 -12.98 3.52
CA GLU A 111 11.65 -12.63 3.16
C GLU A 111 12.02 -11.21 3.55
N ALA A 112 11.15 -10.23 3.35
CA ALA A 112 11.38 -8.86 3.78
C ALA A 112 11.65 -8.81 5.29
N ARG A 113 10.80 -9.49 6.07
CA ARG A 113 10.97 -9.62 7.53
C ARG A 113 12.26 -10.31 7.92
N LYS A 114 12.58 -11.44 7.28
CA LYS A 114 13.83 -12.19 7.54
C LYS A 114 15.07 -11.35 7.28
N LYS A 115 15.03 -10.50 6.24
CA LYS A 115 16.15 -9.62 5.85
C LYS A 115 16.16 -8.28 6.59
N GLY A 116 15.18 -8.00 7.44
CA GLY A 116 15.05 -6.71 8.13
C GLY A 116 14.74 -5.53 7.20
N LEU A 117 14.13 -5.80 6.04
CA LEU A 117 13.71 -4.78 5.08
C LEU A 117 12.34 -4.22 5.46
N ASP A 118 12.08 -2.98 5.05
CA ASP A 118 10.75 -2.40 5.13
C ASP A 118 9.78 -3.19 4.22
N ALA A 119 8.73 -3.75 4.83
CA ALA A 119 7.82 -4.66 4.15
C ALA A 119 6.91 -3.94 3.15
N GLU A 120 6.54 -2.69 3.43
CA GLU A 120 5.74 -1.87 2.52
C GLU A 120 6.55 -1.54 1.26
N SER A 121 7.78 -1.06 1.42
CA SER A 121 8.71 -0.77 0.33
C SER A 121 9.01 -2.01 -0.52
N ALA A 122 9.22 -3.16 0.11
CA ALA A 122 9.44 -4.42 -0.60
C ALA A 122 8.21 -4.82 -1.44
N PHE A 123 7.00 -4.58 -0.92
CA PHE A 123 5.77 -4.82 -1.65
C PHE A 123 5.62 -3.86 -2.84
N GLU A 124 5.85 -2.58 -2.60
CA GLU A 124 5.80 -1.56 -3.63
C GLU A 124 6.76 -1.87 -4.78
N GLN A 125 7.99 -2.26 -4.45
CA GLN A 125 8.97 -2.71 -5.44
C GLN A 125 8.45 -3.91 -6.25
N PHE A 126 7.89 -4.93 -5.60
CA PHE A 126 7.30 -6.07 -6.30
C PHE A 126 6.22 -5.63 -7.30
N LEU A 127 5.33 -4.71 -6.90
CA LEU A 127 4.28 -4.19 -7.78
C LEU A 127 4.88 -3.44 -8.97
N LEU A 128 5.86 -2.57 -8.75
CA LEU A 128 6.45 -1.75 -9.81
C LEU A 128 7.24 -2.59 -10.83
N GLU A 129 7.85 -3.69 -10.39
CA GLU A 129 8.58 -4.65 -11.24
C GLU A 129 7.68 -5.63 -12.00
N ALA A 130 6.40 -5.75 -11.64
CA ALA A 130 5.48 -6.69 -12.28
C ALA A 130 5.03 -6.24 -13.70
N PHE A 131 5.29 -4.99 -14.09
CA PHE A 131 4.83 -4.36 -15.34
C PHE A 131 6.00 -4.04 -16.26
#